data_AF-A0A3D0VZL8-F1
#
_entry.id   AF-A0A3D0VZL8-F1
#
_cell.length_a   1.000
_cell.length_b   1.000
_cell.length_c   1.000
_cell.angle_alpha   90.00
_cell.angle_beta   90.00
_cell.angle_gamma   90.00
#
_symmetry.space_group_name_H-M   'P 1'
#
loop_
_entity.id
_entity.type
_entity.pdbx_description
1 polymer ?
#
loop_
_entity_poly.entity_id
_entity_poly.type
_entity_poly.pdbx_seq_one_letter_code
_entity_poly.pdbx_strand_id
1 'polypeptide(L)' 'LIVHGGADKVVPVEFSKRLMEIIPHSDKKLIIYPESFHEIFNDFDREKAFADVIEWLNEKTQ' A
#
# COMPACT_ATOMS: atom_id res chain seq x y z
N LEU A 1 -3.15 -6.54 -2.92
CA LEU A 1 -2.86 -5.44 -1.98
C LEU A 1 -2.10 -4.33 -2.71
N ILE A 2 -2.42 -3.07 -2.46
CA ILE A 2 -1.65 -1.89 -2.85
C ILE A 2 -1.22 -1.17 -1.57
N VAL A 3 0.05 -0.78 -1.49
CA VAL A 3 0.60 0.05 -0.42
C VAL A 3 1.15 1.34 -1.03
N HIS A 4 0.88 2.49 -0.42
CA HIS A 4 1.32 3.79 -0.95
C HIS A 4 1.70 4.76 0.18
N GLY A 5 2.78 5.52 0.03
CA GLY A 5 3.18 6.57 0.97
C GLY A 5 2.36 7.85 0.77
N GLY A 6 1.67 8.31 1.79
CA GLY A 6 0.81 9.50 1.71
C GLY A 6 1.57 10.79 1.41
N ALA A 7 2.85 10.84 1.77
CA ALA A 7 3.76 11.95 1.51
C ALA A 7 4.66 11.73 0.28
N ASP A 8 4.36 10.73 -0.57
CA ASP A 8 5.13 10.44 -1.78
C ASP A 8 5.18 11.66 -2.72
N LYS A 9 6.41 12.13 -2.99
CA LYS A 9 6.71 13.28 -3.86
C LYS A 9 7.09 12.87 -5.29
N VAL A 10 7.26 11.58 -5.55
CA VAL A 10 7.61 11.02 -6.85
C VAL A 10 6.34 10.57 -7.56
N VAL A 11 5.44 9.86 -6.86
CA VAL A 11 4.17 9.37 -7.42
C VAL A 11 3.01 9.77 -6.50
N PRO A 12 2.08 10.64 -6.95
CA PRO A 12 0.93 11.05 -6.16
C PRO A 12 0.04 9.87 -5.74
N VAL A 13 -0.41 9.88 -4.48
CA VAL A 13 -1.28 8.83 -3.90
C VAL A 13 -2.60 8.67 -4.65
N GLU A 14 -3.04 9.72 -5.34
CA GLU A 14 -4.22 9.73 -6.21
C GLU A 14 -4.16 8.67 -7.31
N PHE A 15 -2.96 8.29 -7.76
CA PHE A 15 -2.82 7.22 -8.76
C PHE A 15 -3.18 5.85 -8.16
N SER A 16 -2.79 5.58 -6.92
CA SER A 16 -3.20 4.37 -6.21
C SER A 16 -4.69 4.35 -5.88
N LYS A 17 -5.28 5.51 -5.53
CA LYS A 17 -6.74 5.65 -5.35
C LYS A 17 -7.49 5.38 -6.65
N ARG A 18 -7.05 5.98 -7.77
CA ARG A 18 -7.63 5.72 -9.09
C ARG A 18 -7.47 4.25 -9.51
N LEU A 19 -6.33 3.64 -9.21
CA LEU A 19 -6.09 2.22 -9.48
C LEU A 19 -7.10 1.33 -8.73
N MET A 20 -7.43 1.67 -7.48
CA MET A 20 -8.48 1.00 -6.71
C MET A 20 -9.87 1.13 -7.35
N GLU A 21 -10.18 2.21 -8.05
CA GLU A 21 -11.46 2.37 -8.74
C GLU A 21 -11.56 1.51 -10.00
N ILE A 22 -10.46 1.40 -10.77
CA ILE A 22 -10.47 0.75 -12.10
C ILE A 22 -10.18 -0.75 -12.09
N ILE A 23 -9.53 -1.30 -11.05
CA ILE A 23 -9.26 -2.75 -10.96
C ILE A 23 -10.60 -3.51 -10.82
N PRO A 24 -10.94 -4.46 -11.69
CA PRO A 24 -12.23 -5.18 -11.61
C PRO A 24 -12.24 -6.31 -10.56
N HIS A 25 -11.14 -6.50 -9.82
CA HIS A 25 -11.04 -7.49 -8.76
C HIS A 25 -11.78 -7.03 -7.49
N SER A 26 -12.61 -7.89 -6.90
CA SER A 26 -13.37 -7.59 -5.68
C SER A 26 -12.49 -7.61 -4.43
N ASP A 27 -11.56 -8.56 -4.35
CA ASP A 27 -10.62 -8.69 -3.24
C ASP A 27 -9.38 -7.83 -3.50
N LYS A 28 -9.54 -6.52 -3.31
CA LYS A 28 -8.49 -5.51 -3.44
C LYS A 28 -8.50 -4.64 -2.18
N LYS A 29 -7.31 -4.26 -1.73
CA LYS A 29 -7.07 -3.43 -0.54
C LYS A 29 -6.02 -2.39 -0.88
N LEU A 30 -6.22 -1.16 -0.43
CA LEU A 30 -5.24 -0.07 -0.47
C LEU A 30 -4.93 0.37 0.95
N ILE A 31 -3.65 0.42 1.30
CA ILE A 31 -3.15 0.98 2.56
C ILE A 31 -2.34 2.21 2.22
N ILE A 32 -2.68 3.34 2.84
CA ILE A 32 -1.95 4.60 2.72
C ILE A 32 -1.24 4.86 4.05
N TYR A 33 0.08 5.10 3.99
CA TYR A 33 0.94 5.41 5.13
C TYR A 33 1.17 6.93 5.16
N PRO A 34 0.44 7.72 5.96
CA PRO A 34 0.31 9.17 5.75
C PRO A 34 1.64 9.92 5.67
N GLU A 35 2.60 9.56 6.51
CA GLU A 35 3.89 10.26 6.63
C GLU A 35 5.02 9.61 5.80
N SER A 36 4.78 8.44 5.22
CA SER A 36 5.78 7.74 4.40
C SER A 36 5.87 8.34 2.99
N PHE A 37 7.06 8.32 2.43
CA PHE A 37 7.40 8.73 1.07
C PHE A 37 7.32 7.55 0.09
N HIS A 38 8.08 7.63 -1.00
CA HIS A 38 8.00 6.72 -2.14
C HIS A 38 8.41 5.28 -1.80
N GLU A 39 9.52 5.11 -1.09
CA GLU A 39 10.10 3.80 -0.79
C GLU A 39 9.63 3.28 0.57
N ILE A 40 8.34 2.97 0.72
CA ILE A 40 7.69 2.61 2.00
C ILE A 40 8.42 1.47 2.74
N PHE A 41 8.98 0.50 2.01
CA PHE A 41 9.74 -0.62 2.60
C PHE A 41 11.14 -0.24 3.10
N ASN A 42 11.58 0.99 2.84
CA ASN A 42 12.84 1.59 3.28
C ASN A 42 12.60 2.89 4.10
N ASP A 43 11.35 3.16 4.48
CA ASP A 43 10.96 4.41 5.15
C ASP A 43 10.70 4.20 6.66
N PHE A 44 10.21 5.24 7.34
CA PHE A 44 9.88 5.21 8.77
C PHE A 44 8.90 4.09 9.14
N ASP A 45 7.87 3.86 8.31
CA ASP A 45 6.86 2.82 8.56
C ASP A 45 7.27 1.43 8.04
N ARG A 46 8.56 1.19 7.71
CA ARG A 46 9.06 -0.06 7.12
C ARG A 46 8.55 -1.32 7.83
N GLU A 47 8.69 -1.38 9.15
CA GLU A 47 8.32 -2.58 9.92
C GLU A 47 6.82 -2.87 9.81
N LYS A 48 6.00 -1.81 9.90
CA LYS A 48 4.55 -1.90 9.72
C LYS A 48 4.20 -2.33 8.30
N ALA A 49 4.86 -1.76 7.29
CA ALA A 49 4.60 -2.09 5.90
C ALA A 49 4.91 -3.56 5.58
N PHE A 50 5.98 -4.12 6.14
CA PHE A 50 6.25 -5.55 6.03
C PHE A 50 5.18 -6.38 6.76
N ALA A 51 4.79 -6.00 7.97
CA ALA A 51 3.76 -6.70 8.73
C ALA A 51 2.42 -6.74 7.98
N ASP A 52 1.94 -5.61 7.45
CA ASP A 52 0.69 -5.49 6.72
C ASP A 52 0.68 -6.37 5.45
N VAL A 53 1.82 -6.46 4.75
CA VAL A 53 1.97 -7.33 3.57
C VAL A 53 1.97 -8.80 3.96
N ILE A 54 2.68 -9.18 5.03
CA ILE A 54 2.74 -10.56 5.53
C ILE A 54 1.36 -11.02 6.00
N GLU A 55 0.65 -10.19 6.76
CA GLU A 55 -0.73 -10.47 7.20
C GLU A 55 -1.64 -10.70 6.00
N TRP A 56 -1.62 -9.80 5.02
CA TRP A 56 -2.41 -9.96 3.81
C TRP A 56 -2.08 -11.24 3.04
N LEU A 57 -0.80 -11.64 2.95
CA LEU A 57 -0.42 -12.90 2.30
C LEU A 57 -0.96 -14.11 3.07
N ASN A 58 -0.84 -14.12 4.39
CA ASN A 58 -1.33 -15.22 5.24
C ASN A 58 -2.85 -15.41 5.08
N GLU A 59 -3.62 -14.33 4.94
CA GLU A 59 -5.07 -14.40 4.66
C GLU A 59 -5.42 -15.08 3.33
N LYS A 60 -4.48 -15.17 2.37
CA LYS A 60 -4.71 -15.74 1.02
C LYS A 60 -4.10 -17.12 0.83
N THR A 61 -3.19 -17.53 1.71
CA THR A 61 -2.43 -18.78 1.56
C THR A 61 -2.71 -19.82 2.64
N GLN A 62 -3.61 -19.53 3.59
CA GLN A 62 -4.09 -20.51 4.57
C GLN A 62 -5.34 -21.24 4.10
#